data_AF-A0A316VHY1-F1
#
_entry.id   AF-A0A316VHY1-F1
#
_cell.length_a   1.000
_cell.length_b   1.000
_cell.length_c   1.000
_cell.angle_alpha   90.00
_cell.angle_beta   90.00
_cell.angle_gamma   90.00
#
_symmetry.space_group_name_H-M   'P 1'
#
loop_
_entity.id
_entity.type
_entity.pdbx_description
1 polymer ?
#
loop_
_entity_poly.entity_id
_entity_poly.type
_entity_poly.pdbx_seq_one_letter_code
_entity_poly.pdbx_strand_id
1 'polypeptide(L)'
;MRNTNKALIAQAQACMPGSSNGMRILTARMATASLRPSTSIAKPNSIRLIHTTQSANATPSTSSAATNESPVVDPTTPTPSPRWTPASRRVGLIAKKVGMTTYFAPDGRRLAATVLQVSSNQISAQIGFSAPATTPNGQPISPTKLAARMAYTALQVAATDSYSNRGISKAERGHLQRAGITSDKKILHEFKVTKDAIVPLGTKLSAVHFVPGQKVDAQSKTRGKGFQGVMKRHGFRGLRASHGTSLAHRSHGSTGQNQDPGRVFPGKKMAGRKGGRLSTMQNLEVLRIDTVNDLVIVQGNLPGPEGGHVFLSDAKKALVARASNAFRSGKLPDHQGMATGEEAATAYLPQGVVDLPFPAGTDQMAKGLPQVIEVGPKESS
;
A
#
# COMPACT_ATOMS: atom_id res chain seq x y z
N MET A 1 53.08 32.03 -35.16
CA MET A 1 54.51 32.21 -35.46
C MET A 1 54.94 33.57 -34.93
N ARG A 2 55.95 33.58 -34.04
CA ARG A 2 56.81 34.72 -33.59
C ARG A 2 56.11 35.88 -32.87
N ASN A 3 56.66 36.49 -31.81
CA ASN A 3 57.67 36.09 -30.82
C ASN A 3 57.68 37.16 -29.71
N THR A 4 57.78 36.71 -28.46
CA THR A 4 58.65 37.20 -27.36
C THR A 4 58.70 38.68 -26.93
N ASN A 5 58.49 38.93 -25.62
CA ASN A 5 59.55 39.20 -24.61
C ASN A 5 58.93 39.27 -23.19
N LYS A 6 59.24 38.33 -22.27
CA LYS A 6 60.29 38.36 -21.21
C LYS A 6 60.08 39.51 -20.19
N ALA A 7 59.66 39.29 -18.94
CA ALA A 7 60.26 38.58 -17.79
C ALA A 7 61.06 39.52 -16.85
N LEU A 8 60.70 39.54 -15.55
CA LEU A 8 61.48 39.81 -14.31
C LEU A 8 60.46 40.03 -13.17
N ILE A 9 60.20 39.09 -12.25
CA ILE A 9 60.97 38.67 -11.04
C ILE A 9 61.27 39.83 -10.08
N ALA A 10 60.63 39.83 -8.91
CA ALA A 10 61.32 39.84 -7.60
C ALA A 10 60.31 39.74 -6.43
N GLN A 11 60.62 38.84 -5.51
CA GLN A 11 60.01 38.61 -4.20
C GLN A 11 60.39 39.71 -3.20
N ALA A 12 59.55 39.95 -2.20
CA ALA A 12 60.00 40.38 -0.87
C ALA A 12 59.01 39.93 0.21
N GLN A 13 59.57 39.39 1.29
CA GLN A 13 58.96 38.62 2.35
C GLN A 13 59.04 39.43 3.66
N ALA A 14 58.05 39.22 4.53
CA ALA A 14 58.06 39.40 6.00
C ALA A 14 58.22 40.81 6.62
N CYS A 15 57.23 41.17 7.45
CA CYS A 15 57.46 41.64 8.83
C CYS A 15 56.14 41.68 9.63
N MET A 16 56.06 40.90 10.70
CA MET A 16 55.18 41.14 11.86
C MET A 16 55.85 42.18 12.78
N PRO A 17 55.08 42.97 13.54
CA PRO A 17 55.02 42.66 14.97
C PRO A 17 53.68 43.00 15.68
N GLY A 18 53.44 42.32 16.81
CA GLY A 18 53.14 43.01 18.08
C GLY A 18 51.69 43.35 18.44
N SER A 19 51.05 42.44 19.19
CA SER A 19 50.27 42.66 20.43
C SER A 19 49.90 44.10 20.86
N SER A 20 48.59 44.38 21.01
CA SER A 20 47.95 44.65 22.33
C SER A 20 46.50 45.18 22.21
N ASN A 21 45.65 44.64 23.09
CA ASN A 21 44.46 45.22 23.75
C ASN A 21 43.48 46.12 22.97
N GLY A 22 42.24 45.63 22.83
CA GLY A 22 41.10 46.44 22.38
C GLY A 22 39.77 45.70 22.41
N MET A 23 39.31 45.35 23.60
CA MET A 23 37.97 44.81 23.90
C MET A 23 36.89 45.75 23.33
N ARG A 24 36.22 45.34 22.24
CA ARG A 24 34.99 45.98 21.73
C ARG A 24 33.81 45.04 21.93
N ILE A 25 33.15 45.23 23.07
CA ILE A 25 31.82 44.70 23.36
C ILE A 25 30.83 45.41 22.43
N LEU A 26 30.27 44.68 21.46
CA LEU A 26 29.11 45.12 20.70
C LEU A 26 27.87 45.00 21.60
N THR A 27 27.42 46.13 22.12
CA THR A 27 26.14 46.28 22.82
C THR A 27 24.99 46.16 21.82
N ALA A 28 24.42 44.96 21.69
CA ALA A 28 23.14 44.78 21.03
C ALA A 28 22.02 45.32 21.94
N ARG A 29 21.36 46.39 21.48
CA ARG A 29 20.14 46.93 22.09
C ARG A 29 19.05 45.85 22.14
N MET A 30 18.62 45.50 23.35
CA MET A 30 17.39 44.75 23.56
C MET A 30 16.18 45.62 23.20
N ALA A 31 15.45 45.21 22.17
CA ALA A 31 14.11 45.71 21.90
C ALA A 31 13.12 44.93 22.78
N THR A 32 12.45 45.62 23.69
CA THR A 32 11.37 45.11 24.52
C THR A 32 10.11 44.93 23.66
N ALA A 33 9.88 43.70 23.18
CA ALA A 33 8.60 43.32 22.58
C ALA A 33 7.60 43.00 23.69
N SER A 34 6.62 43.88 23.85
CA SER A 34 5.45 43.69 24.73
C SER A 34 4.61 42.51 24.25
N LEU A 35 4.51 41.48 25.09
CA LEU A 35 3.66 40.31 24.88
C LEU A 35 2.18 40.71 25.04
N ARG A 36 1.42 40.68 23.95
CA ARG A 36 -0.04 40.71 24.00
C ARG A 36 -0.57 39.32 24.35
N PRO A 37 -1.54 39.21 25.28
CA PRO A 37 -2.16 37.92 25.60
C PRO A 37 -3.05 37.46 24.44
N SER A 38 -2.79 36.25 23.95
CA SER A 38 -3.65 35.54 23.01
C SER A 38 -4.91 35.07 23.72
N THR A 39 -6.07 35.56 23.28
CA THR A 39 -7.38 35.06 23.67
C THR A 39 -7.61 33.64 23.13
N SER A 40 -7.56 32.65 24.02
CA SER A 40 -8.00 31.29 23.72
C SER A 40 -9.52 31.21 23.82
N ILE A 41 -10.19 30.99 22.69
CA ILE A 41 -11.62 30.67 22.66
C ILE A 41 -11.80 29.25 23.20
N ALA A 42 -12.30 29.15 24.43
CA ALA A 42 -12.69 27.91 25.08
C ALA A 42 -14.00 27.38 24.50
N LYS A 43 -14.07 26.05 24.35
CA LYS A 43 -15.24 25.29 23.93
C LYS A 43 -16.39 25.42 24.95
N PRO A 44 -17.66 25.51 24.53
CA PRO A 44 -18.76 25.29 25.46
C PRO A 44 -18.94 23.79 25.74
N ASN A 45 -18.89 23.46 27.04
CA ASN A 45 -19.41 22.22 27.60
C ASN A 45 -20.94 22.20 27.49
N SER A 46 -21.50 21.07 27.07
CA SER A 46 -22.87 20.64 27.32
C SER A 46 -22.87 19.11 27.03
N ILE A 47 -23.37 18.17 27.82
CA ILE A 47 -24.27 18.11 28.96
C ILE A 47 -23.82 16.88 29.79
N ARG A 48 -23.68 17.04 31.12
CA ARG A 48 -23.76 15.91 32.06
C ARG A 48 -25.23 15.57 32.22
N LEU A 49 -25.61 14.33 31.93
CA LEU A 49 -26.85 13.76 32.44
C LEU A 49 -26.51 12.73 33.51
N ILE A 50 -26.74 13.17 34.74
CA ILE A 50 -26.88 12.36 35.93
C ILE A 50 -28.28 11.74 35.83
N HIS A 51 -28.37 10.40 35.84
CA HIS A 51 -29.60 9.72 36.23
C HIS A 51 -29.30 8.78 37.40
N THR A 52 -29.67 9.34 38.56
CA THR A 52 -30.27 8.75 39.75
C THR A 52 -30.59 7.25 39.75
N THR A 53 -30.08 6.61 40.80
CA THR A 53 -30.73 5.64 41.69
C THR A 53 -32.11 5.10 41.29
N GLN A 54 -32.21 3.78 41.14
CA GLN A 54 -33.31 3.01 41.72
C GLN A 54 -32.78 1.64 42.16
N SER A 55 -32.91 1.37 43.45
CA SER A 55 -32.79 0.06 44.05
C SER A 55 -34.07 -0.73 43.81
N ALA A 56 -33.95 -2.00 43.46
CA ALA A 56 -35.00 -2.97 43.74
C ALA A 56 -34.33 -4.31 44.05
N ASN A 57 -34.61 -4.80 45.27
CA ASN A 57 -34.34 -6.16 45.69
C ASN A 57 -35.11 -7.14 44.80
N ALA A 58 -34.46 -8.21 44.35
CA ALA A 58 -35.12 -9.47 44.04
C ALA A 58 -34.17 -10.63 44.37
N THR A 59 -34.66 -11.48 45.24
CA THR A 59 -34.11 -12.74 45.78
C THR A 59 -33.87 -13.79 44.68
N PRO A 60 -33.06 -14.83 44.96
CA PRO A 60 -32.60 -15.77 43.96
C PRO A 60 -33.70 -16.80 43.64
N SER A 61 -33.90 -17.08 42.36
CA SER A 61 -34.68 -18.25 41.91
C SER A 61 -33.76 -19.23 41.20
N THR A 62 -33.63 -20.38 41.85
CA THR A 62 -33.11 -21.64 41.31
C THR A 62 -33.94 -22.06 40.11
N SER A 63 -33.32 -22.28 38.95
CA SER A 63 -33.86 -23.20 37.94
C SER A 63 -32.79 -23.71 36.99
N SER A 64 -32.63 -25.04 37.03
CA SER A 64 -32.31 -25.97 35.95
C SER A 64 -31.12 -25.67 35.01
N ALA A 65 -30.10 -26.50 35.19
CA ALA A 65 -29.10 -26.84 34.20
C ALA A 65 -29.72 -27.18 32.83
N ALA A 66 -29.34 -26.43 31.80
CA ALA A 66 -29.41 -26.86 30.41
C ALA A 66 -27.97 -26.95 29.91
N THR A 67 -27.46 -28.18 29.85
CA THR A 67 -26.20 -28.53 29.21
C THR A 67 -26.33 -28.20 27.73
N ASN A 68 -25.83 -27.04 27.30
CA ASN A 68 -25.59 -26.79 25.89
C ASN A 68 -24.35 -27.61 25.50
N GLU A 69 -24.58 -28.87 25.16
CA GLU A 69 -23.60 -29.70 24.46
C GLU A 69 -23.27 -28.99 23.14
N SER A 70 -22.07 -28.42 23.10
CA SER A 70 -21.43 -28.09 21.82
C SER A 70 -21.26 -29.40 21.06
N PRO A 71 -21.57 -29.48 19.76
CA PRO A 71 -21.45 -30.72 19.03
C PRO A 71 -19.99 -31.19 19.07
N VAL A 72 -19.78 -32.35 19.68
CA VAL A 72 -18.52 -33.09 19.65
C VAL A 72 -18.30 -33.50 18.20
N VAL A 73 -17.46 -32.75 17.49
CA VAL A 73 -17.00 -33.12 16.16
C VAL A 73 -16.01 -34.26 16.33
N ASP A 74 -16.33 -35.42 15.77
CA ASP A 74 -15.45 -36.58 15.69
C ASP A 74 -14.04 -36.19 15.21
N PRO A 75 -12.95 -36.61 15.89
CA PRO A 75 -11.59 -36.21 15.56
C PRO A 75 -11.02 -36.85 14.27
N THR A 76 -11.83 -37.60 13.51
CA THR A 76 -11.36 -38.40 12.36
C THR A 76 -11.85 -37.89 10.99
N THR A 77 -12.57 -36.76 10.95
CA THR A 77 -12.85 -36.10 9.65
C THR A 77 -11.68 -35.16 9.32
N PRO A 78 -10.91 -35.36 8.24
CA PRO A 78 -9.90 -34.38 7.85
C PRO A 78 -10.60 -33.07 7.53
N THR A 79 -10.38 -32.04 8.37
CA THR A 79 -10.87 -30.69 8.11
C THR A 79 -10.47 -30.30 6.68
N PRO A 80 -11.42 -30.06 5.76
CA PRO A 80 -11.09 -29.72 4.39
C PRO A 80 -10.25 -28.44 4.40
N SER A 81 -9.12 -28.46 3.69
CA SER A 81 -8.26 -27.28 3.57
C SER A 81 -9.11 -26.10 3.07
N PRO A 82 -8.97 -24.92 3.67
CA PRO A 82 -9.79 -23.78 3.29
C PRO A 82 -9.51 -23.43 1.82
N ARG A 83 -10.56 -23.36 1.01
CA ARG A 83 -10.50 -22.99 -0.41
C ARG A 83 -10.98 -21.56 -0.59
N TRP A 84 -10.47 -20.90 -1.63
CA TRP A 84 -10.96 -19.57 -2.00
C TRP A 84 -12.44 -19.65 -2.38
N THR A 85 -13.22 -18.61 -2.08
CA THR A 85 -14.61 -18.47 -2.55
C THR A 85 -14.82 -17.12 -3.25
N PRO A 86 -15.87 -16.95 -4.07
CA PRO A 86 -16.15 -15.67 -4.74
C PRO A 86 -16.33 -14.47 -3.81
N ALA A 87 -16.74 -14.71 -2.56
CA ALA A 87 -16.87 -13.68 -1.53
C ALA A 87 -15.53 -13.39 -0.82
N SER A 88 -14.56 -14.30 -0.91
CA SER A 88 -13.28 -14.23 -0.23
C SER A 88 -12.35 -13.18 -0.83
N ARG A 89 -11.70 -12.41 0.05
CA ARG A 89 -10.63 -11.50 -0.31
C ARG A 89 -9.38 -11.82 0.49
N ARG A 90 -8.38 -12.37 -0.18
CA ARG A 90 -7.07 -12.71 0.39
C ARG A 90 -6.16 -11.48 0.50
N VAL A 91 -5.09 -11.67 1.27
CA VAL A 91 -4.05 -10.66 1.52
C VAL A 91 -3.26 -10.36 0.24
N GLY A 92 -2.71 -9.15 0.13
CA GLY A 92 -1.79 -8.81 -0.95
C GLY A 92 -0.32 -9.00 -0.55
N LEU A 93 0.58 -8.72 -1.49
CA LEU A 93 2.03 -8.74 -1.27
C LEU A 93 2.64 -7.36 -1.47
N ILE A 94 3.74 -7.10 -0.78
CA ILE A 94 4.59 -5.94 -1.03
C ILE A 94 5.79 -6.43 -1.84
N ALA A 95 6.07 -5.78 -2.97
CA ALA A 95 7.19 -6.12 -3.82
C ALA A 95 8.05 -4.89 -4.10
N LYS A 96 9.30 -5.11 -4.49
CA LYS A 96 10.22 -4.09 -4.98
C LYS A 96 10.29 -4.20 -6.50
N LYS A 97 10.08 -3.08 -7.20
CA LYS A 97 10.25 -3.03 -8.65
C LYS A 97 11.74 -3.14 -8.98
N VAL A 98 12.17 -4.25 -9.57
CA VAL A 98 13.58 -4.48 -9.92
C VAL A 98 13.90 -3.75 -11.23
N GLY A 99 13.10 -3.98 -12.26
CA GLY A 99 13.33 -3.45 -13.60
C GLY A 99 12.28 -3.92 -14.60
N MET A 100 12.51 -3.62 -15.87
CA MET A 100 11.68 -4.11 -16.97
C MET A 100 12.51 -4.98 -17.90
N THR A 101 11.90 -6.05 -18.40
CA THR A 101 12.50 -6.99 -19.34
C THR A 101 11.50 -7.31 -20.45
N THR A 102 11.96 -8.06 -21.45
CA THR A 102 11.08 -8.66 -22.45
C THR A 102 10.83 -10.11 -22.07
N TYR A 103 9.57 -10.54 -22.11
CA TYR A 103 9.14 -11.93 -21.95
C TYR A 103 8.68 -12.47 -23.31
N PHE A 104 9.16 -13.65 -23.68
CA PHE A 104 8.71 -14.35 -24.89
C PHE A 104 7.68 -15.40 -24.47
N ALA A 105 6.45 -15.23 -24.91
CA ALA A 105 5.41 -16.22 -24.66
C ALA A 105 5.67 -17.51 -25.48
N PRO A 106 5.15 -18.67 -25.03
CA PRO A 106 5.25 -19.92 -25.79
C PRO A 106 4.74 -19.78 -27.23
N ASP A 107 3.74 -18.92 -27.47
CA ASP A 107 3.19 -18.63 -28.81
C ASP A 107 4.12 -17.79 -29.71
N GLY A 108 5.36 -17.50 -29.28
CA GLY A 108 6.32 -16.66 -30.01
C GLY A 108 6.09 -15.14 -29.87
N ARG A 109 5.06 -14.71 -29.12
CA ARG A 109 4.78 -13.28 -28.92
C ARG A 109 5.78 -12.63 -27.97
N ARG A 110 6.25 -11.44 -28.35
CA ARG A 110 7.12 -10.60 -27.52
C ARG A 110 6.29 -9.68 -26.61
N LEU A 111 6.36 -9.89 -25.30
CA LEU A 111 5.65 -9.09 -24.30
C LEU A 111 6.61 -8.23 -23.48
N ALA A 112 6.26 -6.96 -23.24
CA ALA A 112 6.96 -6.15 -22.26
C ALA A 112 6.56 -6.59 -20.85
N ALA A 113 7.53 -6.83 -19.97
CA ALA A 113 7.29 -7.32 -18.63
C ALA A 113 8.04 -6.49 -17.58
N THR A 114 7.46 -6.38 -16.39
CA THR A 114 8.10 -5.78 -15.22
C THR A 114 8.42 -6.86 -14.20
N VAL A 115 9.66 -6.88 -13.71
CA VAL A 115 10.13 -7.82 -12.69
C VAL A 115 9.92 -7.21 -11.31
N LEU A 116 9.20 -7.92 -10.45
CA LEU A 116 8.91 -7.54 -9.08
C LEU A 116 9.50 -8.58 -8.12
N GLN A 117 10.26 -8.13 -7.12
CA GLN A 117 10.83 -9.00 -6.10
C GLN A 117 10.02 -8.90 -4.81
N VAL A 118 9.52 -10.02 -4.31
CA VAL A 118 8.75 -10.13 -3.07
C VAL A 118 9.75 -10.34 -1.93
N SER A 119 10.29 -9.26 -1.38
CA SER A 119 11.34 -9.36 -0.36
C SER A 119 10.77 -9.63 1.05
N SER A 120 10.98 -10.84 1.58
CA SER A 120 10.78 -11.23 2.99
C SER A 120 9.46 -10.72 3.61
N ASN A 121 8.33 -10.92 2.92
CA ASN A 121 7.03 -10.45 3.39
C ASN A 121 6.53 -11.26 4.58
N GLN A 122 6.07 -10.60 5.64
CA GLN A 122 5.55 -11.24 6.84
C GLN A 122 4.30 -10.54 7.37
N ILE A 123 3.38 -11.28 8.00
CA ILE A 123 2.20 -10.69 8.63
C ILE A 123 2.57 -10.04 9.97
N SER A 124 2.44 -8.71 10.09
CA SER A 124 2.74 -7.98 11.32
C SER A 124 1.55 -7.75 12.22
N ALA A 125 0.33 -7.62 11.68
CA ALA A 125 -0.86 -7.36 12.50
C ALA A 125 -2.14 -7.85 11.83
N GLN A 126 -3.11 -8.22 12.67
CA GLN A 126 -4.49 -8.49 12.29
C GLN A 126 -5.38 -7.36 12.82
N ILE A 127 -6.05 -6.65 11.92
CA ILE A 127 -6.87 -5.46 12.20
C ILE A 127 -8.34 -5.84 12.11
N GLY A 128 -9.12 -5.47 13.14
CA GLY A 128 -10.56 -5.75 13.19
C GLY A 128 -10.91 -7.20 13.58
N PHE A 129 -9.93 -7.99 14.00
CA PHE A 129 -10.07 -9.42 14.30
C PHE A 129 -9.64 -9.83 15.70
N SER A 130 -9.17 -8.90 16.53
CA SER A 130 -8.45 -9.30 17.73
C SER A 130 -9.29 -10.26 18.58
N ALA A 131 -8.65 -11.35 19.01
CA ALA A 131 -9.00 -11.99 20.28
C ALA A 131 -9.16 -10.90 21.34
N PRO A 132 -10.10 -11.04 22.30
CA PRO A 132 -10.57 -9.94 23.14
C PRO A 132 -9.38 -9.18 23.72
N ALA A 133 -9.19 -7.93 23.28
CA ALA A 133 -8.16 -7.09 23.87
C ALA A 133 -8.49 -6.99 25.37
N THR A 134 -7.56 -7.42 26.21
CA THR A 134 -7.65 -7.22 27.65
C THR A 134 -7.52 -5.72 27.91
N THR A 135 -8.52 -5.13 28.56
CA THR A 135 -8.42 -3.75 29.09
C THR A 135 -7.15 -3.66 29.96
N PRO A 136 -6.50 -2.50 30.16
CA PRO A 136 -5.42 -2.35 31.16
C PRO A 136 -5.76 -2.97 32.54
N ASN A 137 -7.05 -3.13 32.82
CA ASN A 137 -7.63 -3.68 34.03
C ASN A 137 -7.92 -5.21 33.98
N GLY A 138 -7.37 -5.96 33.02
CA GLY A 138 -7.52 -7.42 32.98
C GLY A 138 -8.84 -7.95 32.39
N GLN A 139 -9.79 -7.10 32.00
CA GLN A 139 -11.10 -7.57 31.51
C GLN A 139 -11.15 -7.81 29.99
N PRO A 140 -11.73 -8.94 29.53
CA PRO A 140 -11.90 -9.25 28.12
C PRO A 140 -12.92 -8.29 27.47
N ILE A 141 -12.51 -7.59 26.41
CA ILE A 141 -13.43 -6.78 25.61
C ILE A 141 -14.30 -7.72 24.76
N SER A 142 -15.62 -7.70 24.98
CA SER A 142 -16.58 -8.44 24.17
C SER A 142 -16.34 -8.23 22.65
N PRO A 143 -16.40 -9.28 21.82
CA PRO A 143 -16.15 -9.20 20.38
C PRO A 143 -17.08 -8.18 19.68
N THR A 144 -18.29 -7.98 20.19
CA THR A 144 -19.25 -6.98 19.70
C THR A 144 -18.75 -5.55 19.93
N LYS A 145 -18.13 -5.25 21.08
CA LYS A 145 -17.53 -3.94 21.37
C LYS A 145 -16.26 -3.70 20.56
N LEU A 146 -15.52 -4.75 20.21
CA LEU A 146 -14.32 -4.66 19.38
C LEU A 146 -14.67 -4.42 17.90
N ALA A 147 -15.66 -5.16 17.37
CA ALA A 147 -16.20 -4.92 16.03
C ALA A 147 -16.84 -3.52 15.90
N ALA A 148 -17.49 -3.03 16.96
CA ALA A 148 -17.98 -1.66 17.02
C ALA A 148 -16.85 -0.60 17.06
N ARG A 149 -15.67 -0.94 17.59
CA ARG A 149 -14.50 -0.04 17.64
C ARG A 149 -13.71 0.01 16.34
N MET A 150 -13.69 -1.07 15.54
CA MET A 150 -12.92 -1.14 14.29
C MET A 150 -13.86 -1.37 13.10
N ALA A 151 -14.05 -0.33 12.30
CA ALA A 151 -15.00 -0.32 11.18
C ALA A 151 -14.62 -1.21 9.98
N TYR A 152 -13.45 -1.86 10.00
CA TYR A 152 -12.99 -2.69 8.90
C TYR A 152 -11.99 -3.76 9.34
N THR A 153 -11.80 -4.69 8.41
CA THR A 153 -11.07 -5.93 8.59
C THR A 153 -9.89 -5.97 7.63
N ALA A 154 -8.66 -6.15 8.14
CA ALA A 154 -7.44 -6.10 7.34
C ALA A 154 -6.28 -6.91 7.95
N LEU A 155 -5.32 -7.28 7.10
CA LEU A 155 -4.02 -7.78 7.50
C LEU A 155 -2.95 -6.75 7.16
N GLN A 156 -2.06 -6.48 8.09
CA GLN A 156 -0.87 -5.67 7.85
C GLN A 156 0.29 -6.58 7.46
N VAL A 157 0.90 -6.28 6.32
CA VAL A 157 2.09 -6.96 5.80
C VAL A 157 3.29 -6.07 6.00
N ALA A 158 4.36 -6.65 6.53
CA ALA A 158 5.66 -6.02 6.71
C ALA A 158 6.65 -6.58 5.69
N ALA A 159 7.41 -5.69 5.05
CA ALA A 159 8.30 -6.02 3.96
C ALA A 159 9.57 -5.17 3.97
N THR A 160 10.56 -5.63 3.20
CA THR A 160 11.89 -5.01 3.06
C THR A 160 12.66 -4.97 4.38
N ASP A 161 13.63 -5.86 4.49
CA ASP A 161 14.54 -5.90 5.63
C ASP A 161 15.37 -4.61 5.72
N SER A 162 15.50 -4.10 6.93
CA SER A 162 16.40 -3.01 7.23
C SER A 162 17.82 -3.55 7.36
N TYR A 163 18.75 -2.95 6.61
CA TYR A 163 20.17 -3.27 6.74
C TYR A 163 20.77 -2.92 8.12
N SER A 164 20.13 -2.02 8.87
CA SER A 164 20.64 -1.56 10.16
C SER A 164 19.52 -1.47 11.21
N ASN A 165 19.89 -1.75 12.46
CA ASN A 165 19.06 -1.57 13.65
C ASN A 165 18.67 -0.10 13.91
N ARG A 166 19.17 0.86 13.12
CA ARG A 166 18.74 2.27 13.17
C ARG A 166 17.75 2.65 12.07
N GLY A 167 17.39 1.71 11.19
CA GLY A 167 16.55 1.98 10.03
C GLY A 167 15.06 2.08 10.32
N ILE A 168 14.61 1.70 11.52
CA ILE A 168 13.23 1.82 11.98
C ILE A 168 13.17 2.43 13.38
N SER A 169 12.02 3.01 13.73
CA SER A 169 11.81 3.58 15.06
C SER A 169 11.63 2.48 16.12
N LYS A 170 11.89 2.83 17.40
CA LYS A 170 11.70 1.90 18.53
C LYS A 170 10.25 1.41 18.65
N ALA A 171 9.28 2.26 18.32
CA ALA A 171 7.86 1.91 18.36
C ALA A 171 7.50 0.87 17.30
N GLU A 172 7.97 1.06 16.05
CA GLU A 172 7.77 0.08 14.97
C GLU A 172 8.45 -1.25 15.30
N ARG A 173 9.65 -1.23 15.90
CA ARG A 173 10.31 -2.44 16.35
C ARG A 173 9.49 -3.19 17.39
N GLY A 174 9.00 -2.52 18.43
CA GLY A 174 8.16 -3.14 19.46
C GLY A 174 6.89 -3.73 18.87
N HIS A 175 6.30 -3.07 17.86
CA HIS A 175 5.16 -3.59 17.11
C HIS A 175 5.49 -4.90 16.37
N LEU A 176 6.61 -4.95 15.64
CA LEU A 176 7.06 -6.15 14.94
C LEU A 176 7.41 -7.31 15.89
N GLN A 177 8.07 -7.01 17.01
CA GLN A 177 8.42 -8.02 18.02
C GLN A 177 7.18 -8.68 18.63
N ARG A 178 6.10 -7.92 18.86
CA ARG A 178 4.81 -8.48 19.32
C ARG A 178 4.22 -9.48 18.34
N ALA A 179 4.50 -9.35 17.04
CA ALA A 179 4.08 -10.26 16.00
C ALA A 179 5.02 -11.48 15.82
N GLY A 180 6.08 -11.59 16.63
CA GLY A 180 7.10 -12.63 16.48
C GLY A 180 8.10 -12.37 15.35
N ILE A 181 8.13 -11.15 14.80
CA ILE A 181 9.04 -10.79 13.71
C ILE A 181 10.33 -10.24 14.30
N THR A 182 11.43 -11.00 14.19
CA THR A 182 12.76 -10.59 14.67
C THR A 182 13.46 -9.60 13.74
N SER A 183 13.10 -9.60 12.45
CA SER A 183 13.73 -8.73 11.44
C SER A 183 13.09 -7.35 11.40
N ASP A 184 13.89 -6.29 11.48
CA ASP A 184 13.42 -4.91 11.36
C ASP A 184 12.94 -4.67 9.91
N LYS A 185 11.62 -4.48 9.69
CA LYS A 185 11.01 -4.24 8.36
C LYS A 185 10.73 -2.76 8.15
N LYS A 186 11.10 -2.21 6.98
CA LYS A 186 10.94 -0.77 6.68
C LYS A 186 9.57 -0.37 6.17
N ILE A 187 8.86 -1.27 5.50
CA ILE A 187 7.59 -0.96 4.84
C ILE A 187 6.49 -1.80 5.48
N LEU A 188 5.44 -1.11 5.93
CA LEU A 188 4.21 -1.69 6.45
C LEU A 188 3.06 -1.25 5.54
N HIS A 189 2.22 -2.18 5.12
CA HIS A 189 1.02 -1.86 4.35
C HIS A 189 -0.14 -2.76 4.74
N GLU A 190 -1.34 -2.20 4.75
CA GLU A 190 -2.56 -2.91 5.12
C GLU A 190 -3.32 -3.33 3.88
N PHE A 191 -3.70 -4.61 3.84
CA PHE A 191 -4.60 -5.16 2.85
C PHE A 191 -5.92 -5.51 3.50
N LYS A 192 -7.02 -4.99 2.95
CA LYS A 192 -8.36 -5.37 3.39
C LYS A 192 -8.61 -6.82 3.02
N VAL A 193 -9.03 -7.63 3.98
CA VAL A 193 -9.29 -9.06 3.82
C VAL A 193 -10.65 -9.42 4.38
N THR A 194 -11.14 -10.59 4.00
CA THR A 194 -12.34 -11.21 4.60
C THR A 194 -11.96 -12.12 5.77
N LYS A 195 -12.97 -12.56 6.55
CA LYS A 195 -12.76 -13.31 7.81
C LYS A 195 -12.21 -14.73 7.60
N ASP A 196 -12.46 -15.30 6.44
CA ASP A 196 -11.99 -16.61 5.99
C ASP A 196 -10.53 -16.58 5.52
N ALA A 197 -10.02 -15.43 5.09
CA ALA A 197 -8.67 -15.29 4.55
C ALA A 197 -7.64 -14.77 5.59
N ILE A 198 -7.83 -15.11 6.87
CA ILE A 198 -6.93 -14.70 7.95
C ILE A 198 -5.70 -15.59 7.95
N VAL A 199 -4.53 -14.95 8.13
CA VAL A 199 -3.24 -15.62 8.22
C VAL A 199 -2.62 -15.34 9.59
N PRO A 200 -2.00 -16.33 10.26
CA PRO A 200 -1.37 -16.12 11.56
C PRO A 200 -0.22 -15.10 11.49
N LEU A 201 0.03 -14.41 12.61
CA LEU A 201 1.11 -13.44 12.75
C LEU A 201 2.48 -14.11 12.50
N GLY A 202 3.41 -13.36 11.92
CA GLY A 202 4.77 -13.85 11.63
C GLY A 202 4.88 -14.79 10.41
N THR A 203 3.76 -15.22 9.82
CA THR A 203 3.76 -16.07 8.62
C THR A 203 4.48 -15.39 7.47
N LYS A 204 5.42 -16.10 6.85
CA LYS A 204 6.16 -15.65 5.67
C LYS A 204 5.35 -15.90 4.39
N LEU A 205 5.28 -14.88 3.55
CA LEU A 205 4.58 -14.92 2.27
C LEU A 205 5.59 -14.90 1.12
N SER A 206 5.42 -15.82 0.17
CA SER A 206 6.29 -15.96 -1.00
C SER A 206 5.58 -15.46 -2.27
N ALA A 207 6.35 -15.29 -3.36
CA ALA A 207 5.82 -14.96 -4.69
C ALA A 207 4.74 -15.94 -5.18
N VAL A 208 4.79 -17.20 -4.71
CA VAL A 208 3.81 -18.26 -4.99
C VAL A 208 2.40 -17.94 -4.47
N HIS A 209 2.20 -16.86 -3.72
CA HIS A 209 0.86 -16.37 -3.43
C HIS A 209 0.03 -16.10 -4.70
N PHE A 210 0.67 -15.68 -5.79
CA PHE A 210 0.03 -15.53 -7.09
C PHE A 210 0.22 -16.77 -7.96
N VAL A 211 -0.60 -16.89 -8.99
CA VAL A 211 -0.50 -17.98 -9.98
C VAL A 211 -0.31 -17.35 -11.37
N PRO A 212 0.55 -17.90 -12.25
CA PRO A 212 0.65 -17.43 -13.63
C PRO A 212 -0.71 -17.49 -14.33
N GLY A 213 -1.04 -16.49 -15.15
CA GLY A 213 -2.33 -16.32 -15.83
C GLY A 213 -3.34 -15.53 -14.99
N GLN A 214 -3.14 -15.45 -13.67
CA GLN A 214 -3.95 -14.61 -12.80
C GLN A 214 -3.76 -13.12 -13.12
N LYS A 215 -4.85 -12.34 -12.99
CA LYS A 215 -4.80 -10.88 -13.06
C LYS A 215 -4.63 -10.25 -11.68
N VAL A 216 -3.72 -9.28 -11.59
CA VAL A 216 -3.39 -8.54 -10.37
C VAL A 216 -3.51 -7.02 -10.56
N ASP A 217 -3.79 -6.32 -9.46
CA ASP A 217 -3.73 -4.87 -9.38
C ASP A 217 -2.44 -4.47 -8.65
N ALA A 218 -1.69 -3.53 -9.22
CA ALA A 218 -0.41 -3.06 -8.70
C ALA A 218 -0.47 -1.58 -8.38
N GLN A 219 -0.27 -1.22 -7.10
CA GLN A 219 -0.28 0.16 -6.62
C GLN A 219 1.14 0.60 -6.26
N SER A 220 1.57 1.76 -6.75
CA SER A 220 2.89 2.30 -6.40
C SER A 220 2.94 3.82 -6.49
N LYS A 221 3.97 4.42 -5.90
CA LYS A 221 4.23 5.86 -6.01
C LYS A 221 4.84 6.16 -7.37
N THR A 222 4.16 7.00 -8.15
CA THR A 222 4.64 7.48 -9.46
C THR A 222 5.94 8.27 -9.35
N ARG A 223 6.78 8.22 -10.39
CA ARG A 223 8.03 9.00 -10.45
C ARG A 223 7.73 10.49 -10.33
N GLY A 224 8.36 11.16 -9.36
CA GLY A 224 8.26 12.60 -9.16
C GLY A 224 8.85 13.37 -10.33
N LYS A 225 8.18 14.44 -10.76
CA LYS A 225 8.66 15.36 -11.81
C LYS A 225 8.84 16.79 -11.29
N GLY A 226 8.70 17.06 -9.99
CA GLY A 226 8.80 18.42 -9.44
C GLY A 226 7.63 19.33 -9.86
N PHE A 227 7.83 20.65 -9.83
CA PHE A 227 6.86 21.64 -10.31
C PHE A 227 6.82 21.62 -11.85
N GLN A 228 5.63 21.45 -12.42
CA GLN A 228 5.45 21.31 -13.85
C GLN A 228 4.44 22.33 -14.38
N GLY A 229 4.75 22.93 -15.53
CA GLY A 229 3.84 23.81 -16.26
C GLY A 229 2.62 23.06 -16.81
N VAL A 230 1.62 23.82 -17.26
CA VAL A 230 0.32 23.28 -17.70
C VAL A 230 0.40 22.32 -18.88
N MET A 231 1.32 22.56 -19.83
CA MET A 231 1.48 21.69 -21.00
C MET A 231 1.89 20.26 -20.58
N LYS A 232 2.96 20.14 -19.78
CA LYS A 232 3.42 18.83 -19.30
C LYS A 232 2.52 18.25 -18.23
N ARG A 233 1.85 19.08 -17.40
CA ARG A 233 0.98 18.60 -16.32
C ARG A 233 -0.35 18.05 -16.85
N HIS A 234 -1.02 18.83 -17.70
CA HIS A 234 -2.40 18.62 -18.13
C HIS A 234 -2.59 18.45 -19.64
N GLY A 235 -1.51 18.49 -20.45
CA GLY A 235 -1.58 18.29 -21.90
C GLY A 235 -2.08 19.50 -22.68
N PHE A 236 -1.90 20.73 -22.17
CA PHE A 236 -2.31 21.95 -22.88
C PHE A 236 -1.48 22.14 -24.17
N ARG A 237 -2.11 22.64 -25.24
CA ARG A 237 -1.51 22.82 -26.57
C ARG A 237 -0.51 23.98 -26.66
N GLY A 238 -0.65 25.01 -25.83
CA GLY A 238 0.13 26.25 -25.93
C GLY A 238 -0.44 27.23 -26.96
N LEU A 239 0.22 28.37 -27.14
CA LEU A 239 -0.11 29.38 -28.15
C LEU A 239 0.81 29.26 -29.38
N ARG A 240 0.57 30.08 -30.41
CA ARG A 240 1.40 30.12 -31.61
C ARG A 240 2.85 30.49 -31.27
N ALA A 241 3.80 30.00 -32.07
CA ALA A 241 5.21 30.30 -31.89
C ALA A 241 5.64 31.57 -32.65
N SER A 242 5.28 31.71 -33.93
CA SER A 242 5.79 32.75 -34.83
C SER A 242 4.84 33.92 -35.08
N HIS A 243 3.53 33.69 -35.11
CA HIS A 243 2.56 34.71 -35.51
C HIS A 243 2.10 35.57 -34.32
N GLY A 244 2.88 36.63 -34.03
CA GLY A 244 2.48 37.74 -33.15
C GLY A 244 2.30 37.40 -31.67
N THR A 245 2.69 36.21 -31.23
CA THR A 245 2.59 35.83 -29.81
C THR A 245 3.77 36.42 -29.04
N SER A 246 3.50 37.36 -28.13
CA SER A 246 4.54 37.95 -27.27
C SER A 246 4.62 37.19 -25.95
N LEU A 247 5.75 36.50 -25.70
CA LEU A 247 6.16 35.85 -24.44
C LEU A 247 5.22 34.77 -23.86
N ALA A 248 4.10 34.46 -24.52
CA ALA A 248 3.04 33.61 -23.98
C ALA A 248 2.95 32.22 -24.63
N HIS A 249 3.95 31.80 -25.42
CA HIS A 249 3.92 30.56 -26.22
C HIS A 249 3.54 29.30 -25.41
N ARG A 250 3.99 29.22 -24.15
CA ARG A 250 3.74 28.07 -23.24
C ARG A 250 2.85 28.43 -22.05
N SER A 251 2.16 29.57 -22.12
CA SER A 251 1.24 30.04 -21.10
C SER A 251 -0.01 29.15 -21.01
N HIS A 252 -0.82 29.35 -19.97
CA HIS A 252 -2.03 28.58 -19.73
C HIS A 252 -3.30 29.16 -20.36
N GLY A 253 -3.18 30.31 -21.03
CA GLY A 253 -4.33 31.04 -21.57
C GLY A 253 -5.26 31.56 -20.47
N SER A 254 -6.54 31.78 -20.82
CA SER A 254 -7.53 32.28 -19.88
C SER A 254 -7.87 31.28 -18.77
N THR A 255 -8.01 31.79 -17.54
CA THR A 255 -8.38 31.00 -16.35
C THR A 255 -9.89 30.95 -16.11
N GLY A 256 -10.68 31.86 -16.69
CA GLY A 256 -12.12 31.99 -16.43
C GLY A 256 -12.81 33.07 -17.28
N GLN A 257 -14.09 33.31 -16.98
CA GLN A 257 -14.89 34.41 -17.53
C GLN A 257 -14.69 35.69 -16.69
N ASN A 258 -15.23 36.82 -17.15
CA ASN A 258 -15.12 38.13 -16.49
C ASN A 258 -16.09 38.27 -15.28
N GLN A 259 -17.25 38.92 -15.46
CA GLN A 259 -18.12 39.35 -14.35
C GLN A 259 -18.80 38.17 -13.65
N ASP A 260 -19.48 37.31 -14.40
CA ASP A 260 -20.13 36.12 -13.86
C ASP A 260 -19.34 34.90 -14.35
N PRO A 261 -18.66 34.14 -13.46
CA PRO A 261 -18.82 34.02 -12.00
C PRO A 261 -17.84 34.86 -11.13
N GLY A 262 -17.05 35.77 -11.72
CA GLY A 262 -16.15 36.68 -10.98
C GLY A 262 -14.99 36.00 -10.24
N ARG A 263 -14.74 34.72 -10.50
CA ARG A 263 -13.69 33.93 -9.84
C ARG A 263 -13.24 32.73 -10.68
N VAL A 264 -12.07 32.19 -10.34
CA VAL A 264 -11.61 30.91 -10.89
C VAL A 264 -12.25 29.75 -10.14
N PHE A 265 -12.88 28.81 -10.86
CA PHE A 265 -13.49 27.64 -10.24
C PHE A 265 -12.46 26.71 -9.57
N PRO A 266 -12.78 26.11 -8.40
CA PRO A 266 -11.98 25.04 -7.82
C PRO A 266 -11.76 23.88 -8.80
N GLY A 267 -10.58 23.27 -8.76
CA GLY A 267 -10.23 22.19 -9.69
C GLY A 267 -9.77 22.66 -11.08
N LYS A 268 -9.68 23.97 -11.34
CA LYS A 268 -9.10 24.49 -12.59
C LYS A 268 -7.68 23.95 -12.81
N LYS A 269 -7.42 23.45 -14.01
CA LYS A 269 -6.13 22.88 -14.43
C LYS A 269 -5.06 23.98 -14.54
N MET A 270 -4.18 24.06 -13.54
CA MET A 270 -3.05 25.02 -13.48
C MET A 270 -1.70 24.31 -13.35
N ALA A 271 -0.59 25.06 -13.37
CA ALA A 271 0.74 24.53 -13.08
C ALA A 271 0.82 23.95 -11.64
N GLY A 272 1.80 23.11 -11.36
CA GLY A 272 1.98 22.55 -10.02
C GLY A 272 2.81 21.28 -9.98
N ARG A 273 3.00 20.72 -8.78
CA ARG A 273 3.75 19.48 -8.58
C ARG A 273 3.11 18.31 -9.34
N LYS A 274 3.91 17.58 -10.12
CA LYS A 274 3.49 16.35 -10.84
C LYS A 274 4.28 15.13 -10.36
N GLY A 275 3.59 13.99 -10.25
CA GLY A 275 4.17 12.72 -9.80
C GLY A 275 4.31 12.66 -8.28
N GLY A 276 4.91 11.57 -7.77
CA GLY A 276 5.04 11.32 -6.34
C GLY A 276 3.71 10.96 -5.64
N ARG A 277 2.68 10.63 -6.42
CA ARG A 277 1.36 10.22 -5.94
C ARG A 277 1.19 8.71 -6.15
N LEU A 278 0.44 8.07 -5.26
CA LEU A 278 0.02 6.67 -5.44
C LEU A 278 -0.88 6.56 -6.66
N SER A 279 -0.60 5.58 -7.51
CA SER A 279 -1.39 5.24 -8.68
C SER A 279 -1.48 3.72 -8.78
N THR A 280 -2.63 3.22 -9.21
CA THR A 280 -2.88 1.79 -9.35
C THR A 280 -3.01 1.46 -10.83
N MET A 281 -2.19 0.53 -11.31
CA MET A 281 -2.40 -0.15 -12.60
C MET A 281 -3.24 -1.39 -12.33
N GLN A 282 -4.31 -1.58 -13.09
CA GLN A 282 -5.28 -2.65 -12.86
C GLN A 282 -5.17 -3.74 -13.93
N ASN A 283 -5.58 -4.96 -13.58
CA ASN A 283 -5.70 -6.10 -14.50
C ASN A 283 -4.40 -6.49 -15.23
N LEU A 284 -3.27 -6.47 -14.54
CA LEU A 284 -1.99 -6.93 -15.09
C LEU A 284 -1.93 -8.46 -15.01
N GLU A 285 -1.56 -9.12 -16.11
CA GLU A 285 -1.40 -10.58 -16.15
C GLU A 285 -0.06 -10.99 -15.54
N VAL A 286 -0.08 -11.98 -14.65
CA VAL A 286 1.14 -12.62 -14.12
C VAL A 286 1.65 -13.60 -15.16
N LEU A 287 2.85 -13.39 -15.68
CA LEU A 287 3.43 -14.19 -16.76
C LEU A 287 4.26 -15.36 -16.22
N ARG A 288 5.02 -15.10 -15.16
CA ARG A 288 5.98 -16.05 -14.60
C ARG A 288 6.21 -15.77 -13.13
N ILE A 289 6.42 -16.82 -12.37
CA ILE A 289 6.83 -16.79 -10.98
C ILE A 289 8.12 -17.58 -10.83
N ASP A 290 9.10 -16.99 -10.16
CA ASP A 290 10.33 -17.65 -9.75
C ASP A 290 10.29 -17.83 -8.23
N THR A 291 10.27 -19.09 -7.79
CA THR A 291 10.13 -19.46 -6.38
C THR A 291 11.43 -19.33 -5.59
N VAL A 292 12.58 -19.44 -6.26
CA VAL A 292 13.90 -19.37 -5.61
C VAL A 292 14.29 -17.91 -5.36
N ASN A 293 14.02 -17.03 -6.32
CA ASN A 293 14.35 -15.60 -6.21
C ASN A 293 13.19 -14.75 -5.69
N ASP A 294 12.05 -15.37 -5.37
CA ASP A 294 10.77 -14.71 -5.01
C ASP A 294 10.40 -13.60 -6.01
N LEU A 295 10.43 -13.91 -7.30
CA LEU A 295 10.09 -12.95 -8.36
C LEU A 295 8.69 -13.20 -8.90
N VAL A 296 7.95 -12.12 -9.08
CA VAL A 296 6.69 -12.07 -9.82
C VAL A 296 6.92 -11.22 -11.06
N ILE A 297 6.77 -11.83 -12.23
CA ILE A 297 6.91 -11.14 -13.52
C ILE A 297 5.51 -10.83 -14.03
N VAL A 298 5.21 -9.54 -14.15
CA VAL A 298 3.90 -9.06 -14.61
C VAL A 298 4.00 -8.44 -15.99
N GLN A 299 2.95 -8.60 -16.80
CA GLN A 299 2.86 -7.97 -18.11
C GLN A 299 2.70 -6.45 -17.97
N GLY A 300 3.41 -5.70 -18.82
CA GLY A 300 3.25 -4.26 -18.97
C GLY A 300 4.15 -3.44 -18.05
N ASN A 301 3.77 -2.18 -17.86
CA ASN A 301 4.53 -1.19 -17.12
C ASN A 301 3.94 -0.93 -15.73
N LEU A 302 4.81 -0.57 -14.79
CA LEU A 302 4.40 -0.16 -13.45
C LEU A 302 4.80 1.27 -13.12
N PRO A 303 3.98 1.98 -12.32
CA PRO A 303 4.33 3.33 -11.91
C PRO A 303 5.57 3.32 -11.01
N GLY A 304 6.31 4.41 -11.03
CA GLY A 304 7.45 4.62 -10.13
C GLY A 304 8.81 4.20 -10.72
N PRO A 305 9.90 4.67 -10.10
CA PRO A 305 11.25 4.29 -10.45
C PRO A 305 11.56 2.85 -10.04
N GLU A 306 12.65 2.31 -10.56
CA GLU A 306 13.27 1.07 -10.07
C GLU A 306 13.67 1.23 -8.60
N GLY A 307 13.62 0.13 -7.86
CA GLY A 307 13.77 0.08 -6.42
C GLY A 307 12.56 0.57 -5.61
N GLY A 308 11.54 1.14 -6.27
CA GLY A 308 10.31 1.55 -5.61
C GLY A 308 9.46 0.37 -5.14
N HIS A 309 8.75 0.56 -4.02
CA HIS A 309 7.81 -0.44 -3.51
C HIS A 309 6.49 -0.42 -4.29
N VAL A 310 5.97 -1.61 -4.56
CA VAL A 310 4.73 -1.89 -5.26
C VAL A 310 3.87 -2.77 -4.36
N PHE A 311 2.63 -2.37 -4.14
CA PHE A 311 1.65 -3.16 -3.42
C PHE A 311 0.84 -3.94 -4.45
N LEU A 312 0.98 -5.27 -4.42
CA LEU A 312 0.27 -6.20 -5.28
C LEU A 312 -0.95 -6.74 -4.54
N SER A 313 -2.07 -6.80 -5.23
CA SER A 313 -3.29 -7.43 -4.75
C SER A 313 -3.99 -8.12 -5.91
N ASP A 314 -4.88 -9.05 -5.62
CA ASP A 314 -5.72 -9.62 -6.67
C ASP A 314 -6.52 -8.54 -7.41
N ALA A 315 -6.76 -8.77 -8.72
CA ALA A 315 -7.49 -7.81 -9.52
C ALA A 315 -8.91 -7.59 -8.99
N LYS A 316 -9.20 -6.36 -8.58
CA LYS A 316 -10.53 -6.04 -8.02
C LYS A 316 -11.64 -6.24 -9.06
N LYS A 317 -11.37 -5.90 -10.33
CA LYS A 317 -12.37 -5.95 -11.40
C LYS A 317 -12.44 -7.32 -12.07
N ALA A 318 -11.29 -7.88 -12.44
CA ALA A 318 -11.24 -9.11 -13.22
C ALA A 318 -11.48 -10.38 -12.40
N LEU A 319 -11.09 -10.40 -11.13
CA LEU A 319 -11.28 -11.55 -10.24
C LEU A 319 -12.43 -11.28 -9.26
N VAL A 320 -12.21 -10.41 -8.27
CA VAL A 320 -13.10 -10.28 -7.10
C VAL A 320 -14.51 -9.84 -7.52
N ALA A 321 -14.65 -8.72 -8.22
CA ALA A 321 -15.95 -8.19 -8.60
C ALA A 321 -16.67 -9.08 -9.62
N ARG A 322 -15.93 -9.69 -10.56
CA ARG A 322 -16.52 -10.61 -11.55
C ARG A 322 -17.09 -11.85 -10.86
N ALA A 323 -16.29 -12.49 -10.01
CA ALA A 323 -16.70 -13.67 -9.25
C ALA A 323 -17.87 -13.37 -8.31
N SER A 324 -17.82 -12.27 -7.54
CA SER A 324 -18.90 -11.90 -6.63
C SER A 324 -20.20 -11.57 -7.36
N ASN A 325 -20.11 -10.93 -8.54
CA ASN A 325 -21.30 -10.63 -9.35
C ASN A 325 -21.89 -11.90 -9.97
N ALA A 326 -21.05 -12.79 -10.49
CA ALA A 326 -21.44 -14.10 -11.01
C ALA A 326 -22.18 -14.90 -9.94
N PHE A 327 -21.58 -15.06 -8.76
CA PHE A 327 -22.15 -15.73 -7.60
C PHE A 327 -23.50 -15.13 -7.18
N ARG A 328 -23.59 -13.81 -7.04
CA ARG A 328 -24.85 -13.14 -6.67
C ARG A 328 -25.93 -13.27 -7.75
N SER A 329 -25.53 -13.32 -9.01
CA SER A 329 -26.47 -13.43 -10.14
C SER A 329 -26.90 -14.87 -10.42
N GLY A 330 -26.29 -15.87 -9.76
CA GLY A 330 -26.51 -17.28 -10.08
C GLY A 330 -26.11 -17.63 -11.51
N LYS A 331 -25.11 -16.95 -12.09
CA LYS A 331 -24.61 -17.22 -13.45
C LYS A 331 -23.13 -17.55 -13.40
N LEU A 332 -22.74 -18.58 -14.11
CA LEU A 332 -21.32 -18.91 -14.30
C LEU A 332 -20.61 -17.81 -15.12
N PRO A 333 -19.33 -17.52 -14.85
CA PRO A 333 -18.56 -16.52 -15.61
C PRO A 333 -18.44 -16.82 -17.10
N ASP A 334 -18.57 -18.07 -17.51
CA ASP A 334 -18.48 -18.52 -18.91
C ASP A 334 -19.81 -18.41 -19.66
N HIS A 335 -20.88 -17.93 -19.02
CA HIS A 335 -22.24 -17.82 -19.57
C HIS A 335 -22.89 -19.15 -19.98
N GLN A 336 -22.26 -20.29 -19.71
CA GLN A 336 -22.71 -21.63 -20.11
C GLN A 336 -23.71 -22.29 -19.13
N GLY A 337 -24.14 -21.63 -18.06
CA GLY A 337 -25.11 -22.22 -17.11
C GLY A 337 -25.56 -21.29 -15.97
N MET A 338 -26.62 -21.71 -15.27
CA MET A 338 -27.05 -21.14 -13.99
C MET A 338 -26.24 -21.80 -12.87
N ALA A 339 -25.61 -20.99 -12.03
CA ALA A 339 -24.89 -21.46 -10.86
C ALA A 339 -25.84 -21.85 -9.74
N THR A 340 -25.84 -23.11 -9.34
CA THR A 340 -26.69 -23.66 -8.27
C THR A 340 -26.16 -23.38 -6.86
N GLY A 341 -24.98 -22.75 -6.75
CA GLY A 341 -24.32 -22.43 -5.47
C GLY A 341 -23.50 -23.58 -4.86
N GLU A 342 -23.60 -24.79 -5.41
CA GLU A 342 -22.82 -25.98 -5.02
C GLU A 342 -21.54 -26.18 -5.85
N GLU A 343 -21.36 -25.35 -6.87
CA GLU A 343 -20.23 -25.44 -7.79
C GLU A 343 -18.89 -25.14 -7.10
N ALA A 344 -17.85 -25.83 -7.54
CA ALA A 344 -16.50 -25.61 -7.04
C ALA A 344 -16.05 -24.16 -7.29
N ALA A 345 -15.30 -23.60 -6.35
CA ALA A 345 -14.76 -22.23 -6.44
C ALA A 345 -13.99 -21.95 -7.74
N THR A 346 -13.38 -22.98 -8.32
CA THR A 346 -12.70 -22.95 -9.62
C THR A 346 -13.58 -22.43 -10.74
N ALA A 347 -14.90 -22.70 -10.71
CA ALA A 347 -15.83 -22.24 -11.73
C ALA A 347 -15.95 -20.70 -11.80
N TYR A 348 -15.54 -19.99 -10.74
CA TYR A 348 -15.57 -18.53 -10.67
C TYR A 348 -14.23 -17.85 -11.01
N LEU A 349 -13.18 -18.63 -11.22
CA LEU A 349 -11.84 -18.13 -11.54
C LEU A 349 -11.75 -17.71 -13.02
N PRO A 350 -10.83 -16.80 -13.37
CA PRO A 350 -10.59 -16.45 -14.76
C PRO A 350 -9.99 -17.64 -15.52
N GLN A 351 -10.28 -17.71 -16.81
CA GLN A 351 -9.75 -18.72 -17.72
C GLN A 351 -8.23 -18.88 -17.59
N GLY A 352 -7.78 -20.12 -17.50
CA GLY A 352 -6.36 -20.48 -17.31
C GLY A 352 -5.89 -20.53 -15.85
N VAL A 353 -6.74 -20.17 -14.87
CA VAL A 353 -6.43 -20.30 -13.44
C VAL A 353 -7.28 -21.41 -12.83
N VAL A 354 -6.64 -22.51 -12.44
CA VAL A 354 -7.31 -23.70 -11.88
C VAL A 354 -7.66 -23.51 -10.40
N ASP A 355 -6.72 -22.99 -9.62
CA ASP A 355 -6.93 -22.73 -8.20
C ASP A 355 -6.05 -21.56 -7.74
N LEU A 356 -6.42 -20.97 -6.61
CA LEU A 356 -5.66 -19.92 -5.94
C LEU A 356 -5.18 -20.40 -4.58
N PRO A 357 -3.89 -20.22 -4.26
CA PRO A 357 -3.39 -20.48 -2.92
C PRO A 357 -4.17 -19.71 -1.86
N PHE A 358 -4.75 -20.45 -0.92
CA PHE A 358 -5.63 -19.92 0.12
C PHE A 358 -5.28 -20.53 1.49
N PRO A 359 -5.29 -19.73 2.59
CA PRO A 359 -5.56 -18.29 2.66
C PRO A 359 -4.43 -17.42 2.09
N ALA A 360 -3.22 -17.97 1.97
CA ALA A 360 -2.09 -17.31 1.31
C ALA A 360 -1.02 -18.32 0.87
N GLY A 361 -0.27 -18.00 -0.19
CA GLY A 361 0.94 -18.75 -0.55
C GLY A 361 2.12 -18.44 0.37
N THR A 362 2.57 -19.46 1.10
CA THR A 362 3.65 -19.37 2.09
C THR A 362 4.98 -19.89 1.52
N ASP A 363 6.09 -19.53 2.15
CA ASP A 363 7.43 -20.04 1.79
C ASP A 363 7.52 -21.57 1.89
N GLN A 364 6.74 -22.19 2.78
CA GLN A 364 6.69 -23.65 2.90
C GLN A 364 6.12 -24.31 1.64
N MET A 365 5.07 -23.70 1.07
CA MET A 365 4.47 -24.14 -0.18
C MET A 365 5.42 -23.93 -1.37
N ALA A 366 6.21 -22.86 -1.35
CA ALA A 366 7.19 -22.57 -2.41
C ALA A 366 8.27 -23.66 -2.55
N LYS A 367 8.68 -24.30 -1.44
CA LYS A 367 9.70 -25.37 -1.45
C LYS A 367 9.26 -26.65 -2.17
N GLY A 368 7.95 -26.89 -2.28
CA GLY A 368 7.40 -28.07 -2.94
C GLY A 368 7.14 -27.88 -4.44
N LEU A 369 7.34 -26.67 -4.97
CA LEU A 369 7.04 -26.31 -6.35
C LEU A 369 8.31 -26.19 -7.18
N PRO A 370 8.21 -26.32 -8.51
CA PRO A 370 9.35 -26.09 -9.38
C PRO A 370 9.88 -24.66 -9.23
N GLN A 371 11.15 -24.47 -9.57
CA GLN A 371 11.81 -23.16 -9.49
C GLN A 371 11.08 -22.09 -10.32
N VAL A 372 10.59 -22.47 -11.49
CA VAL A 372 9.95 -21.58 -12.44
C VAL A 372 8.56 -22.11 -12.74
N ILE A 373 7.56 -21.24 -12.58
CA ILE A 373 6.16 -21.50 -12.93
C ILE A 373 5.76 -20.47 -13.99
N GLU A 374 5.39 -20.92 -15.18
CA GLU A 374 5.04 -20.07 -16.33
C GLU A 374 3.61 -20.34 -16.79
N VAL A 375 3.02 -19.37 -17.48
CA VAL A 375 1.74 -19.59 -18.17
C VAL A 375 1.97 -20.57 -19.32
N GLY A 376 1.22 -21.67 -19.35
CA GLY A 376 1.20 -22.60 -20.48
C GLY A 376 0.71 -21.93 -21.77
N PRO A 377 0.91 -22.56 -22.94
CA PRO A 377 0.33 -22.06 -24.19
C PRO A 377 -1.19 -21.91 -24.02
N LYS A 378 -1.76 -20.78 -24.46
CA LYS A 378 -3.21 -20.63 -24.45
C LYS A 378 -3.75 -21.59 -25.50
N GLU A 379 -4.54 -22.58 -25.10
CA GLU A 379 -5.29 -23.40 -26.05
C GLU A 379 -6.12 -22.46 -26.93
N SER A 380 -5.86 -22.50 -28.24
CA SER A 380 -6.62 -21.71 -29.20
C SER A 380 -8.02 -22.29 -29.27
N SER A 381 -8.96 -21.62 -28.60
CA SER A 381 -10.41 -21.89 -28.70
C SER A 381 -10.93 -21.61 -30.10
#